data_AF-A0A537PSS1-F1
#
_entry.id   AF-A0A537PSS1-F1
#
_cell.length_a   1.000
_cell.length_b   1.000
_cell.length_c   1.000
_cell.angle_alpha   90.00
_cell.angle_beta   90.00
_cell.angle_gamma   90.00
#
_symmetry.space_group_name_H-M   'P 1'
#
loop_
_entity.id
_entity.type
_entity.pdbx_description
1 polymer ?
#
loop_
_entity_poly.entity_id
_entity_poly.type
_entity_poly.pdbx_seq_one_letter_code
_entity_poly.pdbx_strand_id
1 'polypeptide(L)' 'MRTESDKMLAGALYDASAPEIQAELAATHRWLARYNAALDMASSDRHALLVERLGVVGVGAVIRPPFHCDYGFNIRLGAG' A
#
# COMPACT_ATOMS: atom_id res chain seq x y z
N MET A 1 -0.01 -3.63 26.14
CA MET A 1 -1.34 -3.46 25.52
C MET A 1 -1.13 -3.61 24.02
N ARG A 2 -2.05 -4.27 23.29
CA ARG A 2 -1.94 -4.38 21.82
C ARG A 2 -2.31 -3.03 21.18
N THR A 3 -1.64 -2.66 20.09
CA THR A 3 -2.02 -1.48 19.28
C THR A 3 -3.35 -1.74 18.55
N GLU A 4 -4.00 -0.71 18.01
CA GLU A 4 -5.19 -0.93 17.19
C GLU A 4 -4.84 -1.63 15.87
N SER A 5 -3.64 -1.41 15.35
CA SER A 5 -3.08 -2.17 14.23
C SER A 5 -2.94 -3.67 14.53
N ASP A 6 -2.46 -4.04 15.73
CA ASP A 6 -2.37 -5.45 16.12
C ASP A 6 -3.75 -6.11 16.21
N LYS A 7 -4.76 -5.37 16.69
CA LYS A 7 -6.16 -5.84 16.75
C LYS A 7 -6.72 -6.04 15.34
N MET A 8 -6.51 -5.07 14.44
CA MET A 8 -6.89 -5.14 13.03
C MET A 8 -6.31 -6.39 12.37
N LEU A 9 -5.00 -6.63 12.52
CA LEU A 9 -4.32 -7.77 11.93
C LEU A 9 -4.75 -9.12 12.54
N ALA A 10 -5.17 -9.10 13.81
CA ALA A 10 -5.73 -10.27 14.49
C ALA A 10 -7.23 -10.51 14.20
N GLY A 11 -7.87 -9.66 13.39
CA GLY A 11 -9.31 -9.75 13.09
C GLY A 11 -10.22 -9.36 14.25
N ALA A 12 -9.68 -8.68 15.27
CA ALA A 12 -10.46 -8.15 16.38
C ALA A 12 -11.06 -6.78 16.03
N LEU A 13 -12.11 -6.38 16.74
CA LEU A 13 -12.60 -5.00 16.69
C LEU A 13 -11.46 -4.05 17.11
N TYR A 14 -11.25 -3.01 16.31
CA TYR A 14 -10.20 -2.02 16.48
C TYR A 14 -10.76 -0.61 16.21
N ASP A 15 -10.12 0.42 16.77
CA ASP A 15 -10.44 1.81 16.47
C ASP A 15 -9.65 2.31 15.26
N ALA A 16 -10.32 2.47 14.11
CA ALA A 16 -9.71 2.97 12.88
C ALA A 16 -9.27 4.44 12.96
N SER A 17 -9.72 5.20 13.96
CA SER A 17 -9.30 6.59 14.20
C SER A 17 -8.00 6.71 14.99
N ALA A 18 -7.44 5.58 15.44
CA ALA A 18 -6.22 5.56 16.23
C ALA A 18 -5.04 6.24 15.49
N PRO A 19 -4.18 7.00 16.21
CA PRO A 19 -3.11 7.79 15.59
C PRO A 19 -2.17 6.99 14.69
N GLU A 20 -1.84 5.75 15.07
CA GLU A 20 -0.97 4.87 14.27
C GLU A 20 -1.61 4.45 12.95
N ILE A 21 -2.93 4.23 12.93
CA ILE A 21 -3.66 3.88 11.71
C ILE A 21 -3.78 5.10 10.80
N GLN A 22 -4.10 6.27 11.38
CA GLN A 22 -4.17 7.52 10.63
C GLN A 22 -2.82 7.92 10.02
N ALA A 23 -1.71 7.69 10.75
CA ALA A 23 -0.36 7.90 10.24
C ALA A 23 -0.06 7.01 9.03
N GLU A 24 -0.45 5.72 9.10
CA GLU A 24 -0.30 4.79 7.99
C GLU A 24 -1.15 5.16 6.78
N LEU A 25 -2.43 5.52 6.97
CA LEU A 25 -3.30 5.99 5.88
C LEU A 25 -2.71 7.23 5.21
N ALA A 26 -2.21 8.20 5.99
CA ALA A 26 -1.56 9.39 5.45
C ALA A 26 -0.29 9.05 4.65
N ALA A 27 0.50 8.08 5.10
CA ALA A 27 1.65 7.59 4.35
C ALA A 27 1.24 6.90 3.05
N THR A 28 0.20 6.06 3.07
CA THR A 28 -0.35 5.44 1.84
C THR A 28 -0.84 6.49 0.88
N HIS A 29 -1.56 7.51 1.33
CA HIS A 29 -2.09 8.57 0.46
C HIS A 29 -0.96 9.35 -0.25
N ARG A 30 0.13 9.67 0.46
CA ARG A 30 1.31 10.31 -0.17
C ARG A 30 1.96 9.39 -1.21
N TRP A 31 2.06 8.09 -0.91
CA TRP A 31 2.57 7.11 -1.86
C TRP A 31 1.65 6.96 -3.08
N LEU A 32 0.33 6.89 -2.90
CA LEU A 32 -0.65 6.81 -3.98
C LEU A 32 -0.60 8.03 -4.90
N ALA A 33 -0.44 9.23 -4.34
CA ALA A 33 -0.27 10.44 -5.14
C ALA A 33 0.96 10.35 -6.05
N ARG A 34 2.10 9.89 -5.50
CA ARG A 34 3.33 9.64 -6.29
C ARG A 34 3.11 8.57 -7.35
N TYR A 35 2.52 7.43 -6.97
CA TYR A 35 2.28 6.31 -7.86
C TYR A 35 1.33 6.69 -9.01
N ASN A 36 0.26 7.42 -8.72
CA ASN A 36 -0.74 7.80 -9.71
C ASN A 36 -0.24 8.86 -10.69
N ALA A 37 0.79 9.63 -10.32
CA ALA A 37 1.48 10.56 -11.22
C ALA A 37 2.51 9.87 -12.14
N ALA A 38 2.85 8.60 -11.91
CA ALA A 38 3.94 7.88 -12.58
C ALA A 38 3.56 7.21 -13.91
N LEU A 39 2.50 7.65 -14.59
CA LEU A 39 2.00 6.99 -15.80
C LEU A 39 3.01 6.99 -16.96
N ASP A 40 3.82 8.03 -17.07
CA ASP A 40 4.85 8.24 -18.09
C ASP A 40 6.20 7.56 -17.77
N MET A 41 6.40 7.10 -16.53
CA MET A 41 7.63 6.43 -16.11
C MET A 41 7.81 5.06 -16.79
N ALA A 42 9.04 4.52 -16.76
CA ALA A 42 9.27 3.16 -17.21
C ALA A 42 8.54 2.14 -16.31
N SER A 43 8.20 0.98 -16.87
CA SER A 43 7.49 -0.05 -16.10
C SER A 43 8.33 -0.58 -14.93
N SER A 44 9.66 -0.63 -15.08
CA SER A 44 10.60 -0.97 -14.00
C SER A 44 10.51 0.00 -12.83
N ASP A 45 10.38 1.29 -13.12
CA ASP A 45 10.38 2.32 -12.09
C ASP A 45 9.04 2.35 -11.36
N ARG A 46 7.93 2.17 -12.10
CA ARG A 46 6.63 1.92 -11.47
C ARG A 46 6.63 0.64 -10.63
N HIS A 47 7.31 -0.41 -11.07
CA HIS A 47 7.43 -1.64 -10.30
C HIS A 47 8.18 -1.41 -8.99
N ALA A 48 9.27 -0.62 -8.99
CA ALA A 48 9.95 -0.23 -7.77
C ALA A 48 9.03 0.53 -6.80
N LEU A 49 8.17 1.42 -7.31
CA LEU A 49 7.14 2.08 -6.49
C LEU A 49 6.12 1.10 -5.91
N LEU A 50 5.71 0.05 -6.66
CA LEU A 50 4.84 -1.00 -6.12
C LEU A 50 5.52 -1.74 -4.97
N VAL A 51 6.79 -2.11 -5.12
CA VAL A 51 7.58 -2.80 -4.09
C VAL A 51 7.76 -1.94 -2.83
N GLU A 52 7.79 -0.62 -2.96
CA GLU A 52 7.90 0.32 -1.83
C GLU A 52 6.73 0.20 -0.84
N ARG A 53 5.51 -0.10 -1.31
CA ARG A 53 4.29 -0.04 -0.48
C ARG A 53 3.53 -1.35 -0.37
N LEU A 54 3.52 -2.18 -1.42
CA LEU A 54 2.77 -3.42 -1.42
C LEU A 54 3.54 -4.51 -0.67
N GLY A 55 2.82 -5.41 0.00
CA GLY A 55 3.46 -6.46 0.81
C GLY A 55 4.25 -7.47 -0.02
N VAL A 56 3.75 -7.85 -1.20
CA VAL A 56 4.45 -8.69 -2.18
C VAL A 56 4.15 -8.18 -3.57
N VAL A 57 5.17 -8.10 -4.41
CA VAL A 57 5.04 -7.78 -5.84
C VAL A 57 5.88 -8.78 -6.63
N GLY A 58 5.23 -9.66 -7.38
CA GLY A 58 5.91 -10.64 -8.22
C GLY A 58 6.58 -9.99 -9.43
N VAL A 59 7.64 -10.62 -9.94
CA VAL A 59 8.41 -10.13 -11.09
C VAL A 59 7.47 -9.85 -12.27
N GLY A 60 7.71 -8.72 -12.93
CA GLY A 60 6.95 -8.27 -14.11
C GLY A 60 5.64 -7.55 -13.78
N ALA A 61 5.10 -7.71 -12.57
CA ALA A 61 3.76 -7.23 -12.25
C ALA A 61 3.60 -5.72 -12.48
N VAL A 62 2.49 -5.36 -13.14
CA VAL A 62 2.12 -3.99 -13.49
C VAL A 62 0.75 -3.66 -12.96
N ILE A 63 0.63 -2.48 -12.33
CA ILE A 63 -0.64 -1.79 -12.16
C ILE A 63 -0.55 -0.52 -12.99
N ARG A 64 -1.53 -0.26 -13.85
CA ARG A 64 -1.59 1.00 -14.60
C ARG A 64 -2.29 2.04 -13.73
N PRO A 65 -1.70 3.22 -13.47
CA PRO A 65 -2.40 4.32 -12.81
C PRO A 65 -3.74 4.68 -13.47
N PRO A 66 -4.77 5.11 -12.70
CA PRO A 66 -4.74 5.29 -11.25
C PRO A 66 -4.99 3.99 -10.45
N PHE A 67 -4.44 3.93 -9.26
CA PHE A 67 -4.61 2.88 -8.26
C PHE A 67 -5.02 3.50 -6.91
N HIS A 68 -5.80 2.76 -6.12
CA HIS A 68 -6.29 3.19 -4.80
C HIS A 68 -6.33 2.00 -3.83
N CYS A 69 -5.87 2.21 -2.59
CA CYS A 69 -5.95 1.25 -1.49
C CYS A 69 -5.76 1.95 -0.14
N ASP A 70 -6.20 1.33 0.96
CA ASP A 70 -6.05 1.92 2.29
C ASP A 70 -4.59 1.89 2.79
N TYR A 71 -3.94 0.71 2.73
CA TYR A 71 -2.64 0.50 3.38
C TYR A 71 -1.52 0.09 2.42
N GLY A 72 -1.84 -0.69 1.39
CA GLY A 72 -0.86 -1.29 0.47
C GLY A 72 -0.13 -2.52 1.04
N PHE A 73 0.39 -2.46 2.27
CA PHE A 73 1.22 -3.54 2.83
C PHE A 73 0.51 -4.90 2.96
N ASN A 74 -0.84 -4.91 2.96
CA ASN A 74 -1.63 -6.14 3.03
C ASN A 74 -2.00 -6.71 1.65
N ILE A 75 -1.55 -6.08 0.56
CA ILE A 75 -1.77 -6.54 -0.81
C ILE A 75 -0.59 -7.39 -1.25
N ARG A 76 -0.90 -8.54 -1.85
CA ARG A 76 0.08 -9.46 -2.42
C ARG A 76 -0.25 -9.67 -3.88
N LEU A 77 0.65 -9.26 -4.77
CA LEU A 77 0.52 -9.37 -6.21
C LEU A 77 1.47 -10.45 -6.73
N GLY A 78 0.94 -11.42 -7.49
CA GLY A 78 1.73 -12.46 -8.15
C GLY A 78 2.59 -11.93 -9.30
N ALA A 79 3.36 -12.80 -9.94
CA ALA A 79 4.13 -12.45 -11.15
C ALA A 79 3.20 -12.24 -12.36
N GLY A 80 3.62 -11.43 -13.35
CA GLY A 80 2.85 -11.12 -14.57
C GLY A 80 3.65 -10.41 -15.64
#